data_AF-A0A2D7WBC4-F1
#
_entry.id   AF-A0A2D7WBC4-F1
#
_cell.length_a   1.000
_cell.length_b   1.000
_cell.length_c   1.000
_cell.angle_alpha   90.00
_cell.angle_beta   90.00
_cell.angle_gamma   90.00
#
_symmetry.space_group_name_H-M   'P 1'
#
loop_
_entity.id
_entity.type
_entity.pdbx_description
1 polymer ?
#
loop_
_entity_poly.entity_id
_entity_poly.type
_entity_poly.pdbx_seq_one_letter_code
_entity_poly.pdbx_strand_id
1 'polypeptide(L)' 'MILRQRFGVVLVILFLPINGPLWRMAVESMGMDFPFGDFSFMVLSVMIFTIGCVMIFAPRIRFFHKP' A
#
# COMPACT_ATOMS: atom_id res chain seq x y z
N MET A 1 1.70 -1.89 -17.75
CA MET A 1 0.89 -1.23 -16.70
C MET A 1 1.23 0.25 -16.66
N ILE A 2 0.24 1.12 -16.46
CA ILE A 2 0.47 2.55 -16.25
C ILE A 2 1.28 2.74 -14.96
N LEU A 3 2.11 3.79 -14.86
CA LEU A 3 2.93 4.07 -13.67
C LEU A 3 2.10 4.04 -12.38
N ARG A 4 0.89 4.63 -12.38
CA ARG A 4 -0.09 4.56 -11.29
C ARG A 4 -0.40 3.12 -10.84
N GLN A 5 -0.63 2.21 -11.78
CA GLN A 5 -0.94 0.82 -11.45
C GLN A 5 0.28 0.09 -10.87
N ARG A 6 1.48 0.39 -11.37
CA ARG A 6 2.73 -0.16 -10.80
C ARG A 6 2.91 0.27 -9.34
N PHE A 7 2.66 1.55 -9.03
CA PHE A 7 2.63 2.03 -7.65
C PHE A 7 1.56 1.33 -6.82
N GLY A 8 0.35 1.15 -7.36
CA GLY A 8 -0.71 0.42 -6.69
C GLY A 8 -0.32 -1.02 -6.32
N VAL A 9 0.34 -1.74 -7.23
CA VAL A 9 0.85 -3.10 -6.98
C VAL A 9 1.86 -3.10 -5.83
N VAL A 10 2.81 -2.16 -5.83
CA VAL A 10 3.80 -2.04 -4.75
C VAL A 10 3.12 -1.78 -3.40
N LEU A 11 2.15 -0.86 -3.36
CA LEU A 11 1.41 -0.53 -2.14
C LEU A 11 0.65 -1.76 -1.60
N VAL A 12 -0.03 -2.50 -2.48
CA VAL A 12 -0.76 -3.72 -2.10
C VAL A 12 0.19 -4.78 -1.54
N ILE A 13 1.32 -5.03 -2.19
CA ILE A 13 2.28 -6.06 -1.75
C ILE A 13 2.92 -5.68 -0.41
N LEU A 14 3.32 -4.42 -0.23
CA LEU A 14 4.02 -3.97 0.96
C LEU A 14 3.09 -3.84 2.18
N PHE A 15 1.86 -3.36 1.99
CA PHE A 15 0.91 -3.07 3.07
C PHE A 15 -0.23 -4.09 3.15
N LEU A 16 0.04 -5.34 2.76
CA LEU A 16 -0.87 -6.43 3.08
C LEU A 16 -1.02 -6.49 4.62
N PRO A 17 -2.24 -6.55 5.20
CA PRO A 17 -2.42 -6.49 6.65
C PRO A 17 -1.63 -7.55 7.43
N ILE A 18 -1.34 -8.70 6.80
CA ILE A 18 -0.52 -9.77 7.37
C ILE A 18 0.97 -9.41 7.50
N ASN A 19 1.45 -8.37 6.81
CA ASN A 19 2.86 -7.96 6.81
C ASN A 19 3.25 -7.14 8.04
N GLY A 20 2.33 -6.84 8.97
CA GLY A 20 2.64 -6.09 10.20
C GLY A 20 3.88 -6.60 10.95
N PRO A 21 3.96 -7.91 11.25
CA PRO A 21 5.15 -8.49 11.88
C PRO A 21 6.42 -8.34 11.04
N LEU A 22 6.34 -8.41 9.70
CA LEU A 22 7.51 -8.23 8.83
C LEU A 22 8.06 -6.81 8.91
N TRP A 23 7.19 -5.80 8.96
CA TRP A 23 7.59 -4.41 9.13
C TRP A 23 8.22 -4.16 10.50
N ARG A 24 7.67 -4.78 11.54
CA ARG A 24 8.26 -4.72 12.89
C ARG A 24 9.67 -5.34 12.89
N MET A 25 9.82 -6.55 12.37
CA MET A 25 11.13 -7.22 12.25
C MET A 25 12.13 -6.39 11.44
N ALA A 26 11.69 -5.76 10.34
CA ALA A 26 12.54 -4.91 9.53
C ALA A 26 13.03 -3.67 10.29
N VAL A 27 12.15 -2.98 11.01
CA VAL A 27 12.52 -1.79 11.80
C VAL A 27 13.40 -2.16 13.00
N GLU A 28 13.07 -3.25 13.70
CA GLU A 28 13.89 -3.78 14.81
C GLU A 28 15.29 -4.18 14.33
N SER A 29 15.42 -4.77 13.14
CA SER A 29 16.73 -5.09 12.55
C SER A 29 17.60 -3.86 12.23
N MET A 30 16.99 -2.68 12.14
CA MET A 30 17.68 -1.40 11.99
C MET A 30 18.03 -0.76 13.35
N GLY A 31 17.74 -1.43 14.47
CA GLY A 31 17.98 -0.93 15.83
C GLY A 31 17.00 0.16 16.28
N MET A 32 15.85 0.27 15.61
CA MET A 32 14.80 1.23 15.95
C MET A 32 13.60 0.50 16.54
N ASP A 33 12.91 1.16 17.46
CA ASP A 33 11.62 0.67 17.95
C ASP A 33 10.52 0.96 16.93
N PHE A 34 9.60 0.01 16.78
CA PHE A 34 8.49 0.16 15.86
C PHE A 34 7.53 1.26 16.34
N PRO A 35 7.32 2.36 15.58
CA PRO A 35 6.67 3.57 16.09
C PRO A 35 5.14 3.47 16.19
N PHE A 36 4.53 2.38 15.70
CA PHE A 36 3.08 2.19 15.67
C PHE A 36 2.63 1.05 16.59
N GLY A 37 1.51 1.25 17.29
CA GLY A 37 0.81 0.14 17.96
C GLY A 37 0.22 -0.86 16.95
N ASP A 38 0.04 -2.12 17.37
CA ASP A 38 -0.42 -3.21 16.49
C ASP A 38 -1.73 -2.87 15.76
N PHE A 39 -2.71 -2.36 16.50
CA PHE A 39 -4.02 -1.99 15.95
C PHE A 39 -3.91 -0.81 14.98
N SER A 40 -3.14 0.22 15.33
CA SER A 40 -2.96 1.40 14.49
C SER A 40 -2.27 1.05 13.16
N PHE A 41 -1.26 0.18 13.20
CA PHE A 41 -0.57 -0.28 11.99
C PHE A 41 -1.48 -1.15 11.11
N MET A 42 -2.32 -1.99 11.71
CA MET A 42 -3.33 -2.76 10.97
C MET A 42 -4.28 -1.84 10.22
N VAL A 43 -4.84 -0.83 10.89
CA VAL A 43 -5.77 0.15 10.27
C VAL A 43 -5.07 0.92 9.15
N LEU A 44 -3.83 1.38 9.38
CA LEU A 44 -3.04 2.07 8.36
C LEU A 44 -2.78 1.17 7.14
N SER A 45 -2.42 -0.09 7.37
CA SER A 45 -2.15 -1.07 6.31
C SER A 45 -3.40 -1.33 5.46
N VAL A 46 -4.57 -1.50 6.10
CA VAL A 46 -5.85 -1.63 5.38
C VAL A 46 -6.14 -0.38 4.54
N MET A 47 -5.96 0.82 5.09
CA MET A 47 -6.18 2.06 4.33
C MET A 47 -5.28 2.15 3.10
N ILE A 48 -3.97 1.90 3.26
CA ILE A 48 -3.00 1.95 2.16
C ILE A 48 -3.27 0.85 1.13
N PHE A 49 -3.61 -0.35 1.59
CA PHE A 49 -4.00 -1.46 0.73
C PHE A 49 -5.22 -1.11 -0.14
N THR A 50 -6.28 -0.53 0.46
CA THR A 50 -7.47 -0.09 -0.28
C THR A 50 -7.12 0.96 -1.33
N ILE A 51 -6.26 1.94 -0.99
CA ILE A 51 -5.76 2.93 -1.96
C ILE A 51 -5.00 2.25 -3.11
N GLY A 52 -4.13 1.29 -2.80
CA GLY A 52 -3.40 0.51 -3.78
C GLY A 52 -4.33 -0.25 -4.73
N CYS A 53 -5.36 -0.92 -4.19
CA CYS A 53 -6.40 -1.58 -4.99
C CYS A 53 -7.12 -0.59 -5.92
N VAL A 54 -7.52 0.57 -5.42
CA VAL A 54 -8.14 1.62 -6.25
C VAL A 54 -7.19 2.05 -7.37
N MET A 55 -5.90 2.23 -7.10
CA MET A 55 -4.92 2.63 -8.13
C MET A 55 -4.72 1.58 -9.23
N ILE A 56 -4.80 0.28 -8.88
CA ILE A 56 -4.71 -0.85 -9.81
C ILE A 56 -5.96 -0.95 -10.68
N PHE A 57 -7.13 -1.00 -10.03
CA PHE A 57 -8.41 -1.34 -10.67
C PHE A 57 -9.17 -0.15 -11.23
N ALA A 58 -8.87 1.09 -10.81
CA ALA A 58 -9.54 2.26 -11.37
C ALA A 58 -9.33 2.32 -12.90
N PRO A 59 -10.39 2.54 -13.69
CA PRO A 59 -10.25 2.65 -15.14
C PRO A 59 -9.35 3.85 -15.50
N ARG A 60 -8.67 3.74 -16.64
CA ARG A 60 -7.92 4.87 -17.19
C ARG A 60 -8.93 5.89 -17.68
N ILE A 61 -9.13 6.97 -16.94
CA ILE A 61 -10.06 8.04 -17.33
C ILE A 61 -9.49 8.69 -18.60
N ARG A 62 -10.05 8.36 -19.77
CA ARG A 62 -9.71 9.01 -21.04
C ARG A 62 -10.64 10.20 -21.22
N PHE A 63 -10.15 11.39 -20.89
CA PHE A 63 -10.88 12.65 -21.07
C PHE A 63 -10.89 13.18 -22.53
N PHE A 64 -10.40 12.42 -23.51
CA PHE A 64 -10.43 12.81 -24.92
C PHE A 64 -11.23 11.80 -25.74
N HIS A 65 -12.50 12.14 -25.96
CA HIS A 65 -13.25 11.70 -27.13
C HIS A 65 -12.81 12.63 -28.26
N LYS A 66 -11.84 12.20 -29.09
CA LYS A 66 -11.57 12.91 -30.35
C LYS A 66 -12.70 12.52 -31.32
N PRO A 67 -13.36 13.49 -31.97
CA PRO A 67 -14.43 13.23 -32.94
C PRO A 67 -13.94 12.42 -34.14
#